data_AF-A0A522APN6-F1
#
_entry.id   AF-A0A522APN6-F1
#
_cell.length_a   1.000
_cell.length_b   1.000
_cell.length_c   1.000
_cell.angle_alpha   90.00
_cell.angle_beta   90.00
_cell.angle_gamma   90.00
#
_symmetry.space_group_name_H-M   'P 1'
#
loop_
_entity.id
_entity.type
_entity.pdbx_description
1 polymer ?
#
loop_
_entity_poly.entity_id
_entity_poly.type
_entity_poly.pdbx_seq_one_letter_code
_entity_poly.pdbx_strand_id
1 'polypeptide(L)'
;MQHGKHLAEQAARDLATSSKNSATAVGPAERPLPDPALIDAINQAFALFRVNYHNQFYSAFADTTLLDQAKRLWLDSLRHVGPGPVLAAARALIEQEEYLPTL
;
A
#
# COMPACT_ATOMS: atom_id res chain seq x y z
N MET A 1 24.70 -43.23 12.30
CA MET A 1 23.29 -42.84 12.54
C MET A 1 23.13 -42.01 13.83
N GLN A 2 23.98 -41.01 14.14
CA GLN A 2 23.91 -40.25 15.40
C GLN A 2 23.93 -38.72 15.25
N HIS A 3 24.12 -38.17 14.05
CA HIS A 3 24.24 -36.72 13.85
C HIS A 3 22.89 -35.99 13.66
N GLY A 4 21.78 -36.71 13.38
CA GLY A 4 20.48 -36.08 13.10
C GLY A 4 19.70 -35.61 14.33
N LYS A 5 19.98 -36.19 15.51
CA LYS A 5 19.24 -35.86 16.76
C LYS A 5 19.71 -34.53 17.36
N HIS A 6 20.99 -34.20 17.21
CA HIS A 6 21.58 -32.98 17.77
C HIS A 6 21.08 -31.71 17.06
N LEU A 7 20.81 -31.77 15.75
CA LEU A 7 20.28 -30.63 14.99
C LEU A 7 18.84 -30.28 15.40
N ALA A 8 18.02 -31.29 15.74
CA ALA A 8 16.65 -31.08 16.20
C ALA A 8 16.60 -30.46 17.61
N GLU A 9 17.50 -30.86 18.49
CA GLU A 9 17.59 -30.30 19.85
C GLU A 9 18.13 -28.86 19.87
N GLN A 10 19.05 -28.54 18.95
CA GLN A 10 19.55 -27.17 18.78
C GLN A 10 18.43 -26.22 18.31
N ALA A 11 17.66 -26.64 17.29
CA ALA A 11 16.55 -25.85 16.77
C ALA A 11 15.45 -25.59 17.82
N ALA A 12 15.17 -26.55 18.70
CA ALA A 12 14.20 -26.39 19.78
C ALA A 12 14.66 -25.37 20.85
N ARG A 13 15.97 -25.29 21.11
CA ARG A 13 16.54 -24.33 22.07
C ARG A 13 16.56 -22.91 21.51
N ASP A 14 16.86 -22.74 20.23
CA ASP A 14 16.87 -21.43 19.57
C ASP A 14 15.47 -20.79 19.53
N LEU A 15 14.43 -21.60 19.34
CA LEU A 15 13.03 -21.14 19.40
C LEU A 15 12.59 -20.75 20.82
N ALA A 16 13.11 -21.43 21.86
CA ALA A 16 12.81 -21.08 23.25
C ALA A 16 13.49 -19.77 23.70
N THR A 17 14.68 -19.48 23.16
CA THR A 17 15.39 -18.22 23.43
C THR A 17 14.89 -17.03 22.60
N SER A 18 14.27 -17.30 21.44
CA SER A 18 13.61 -16.29 20.61
C SER A 18 12.18 -15.92 21.08
N SER A 19 11.80 -16.31 22.30
CA SER A 19 10.48 -16.07 22.91
C SER A 19 10.52 -14.96 23.98
N LYS A 20 11.40 -13.97 23.84
CA LYS A 20 11.51 -12.85 24.81
C LYS A 20 11.46 -11.42 24.25
N ASN A 21 11.21 -11.24 22.96
CA ASN A 21 11.04 -9.90 22.37
C ASN A 21 9.69 -9.64 21.69
N SER A 22 8.64 -10.36 22.10
CA SER A 22 7.26 -9.95 21.80
C SER A 22 6.88 -8.77 22.67
N ALA A 23 7.42 -7.60 22.36
CA ALA A 23 6.77 -6.34 22.71
C ALA A 23 5.57 -6.17 21.77
N THR A 24 4.52 -6.94 22.02
CA THR A 24 3.20 -6.68 21.45
C THR A 24 2.74 -5.37 22.08
N ALA A 25 2.93 -4.26 21.38
CA ALA A 25 2.35 -2.99 21.78
C ALA A 25 0.82 -3.15 21.75
N VAL A 26 0.24 -3.21 22.94
CA VAL A 26 -1.19 -3.27 23.20
C VAL A 26 -1.79 -1.89 22.95
N GLY A 27 -2.69 -1.81 21.98
CA GLY A 27 -3.60 -0.69 21.74
C GLY A 27 -4.07 -0.71 20.27
N PRO A 28 -5.34 -0.40 19.98
CA PRO A 28 -5.64 0.18 18.67
C PRO A 28 -4.89 1.51 18.66
N ALA A 29 -3.70 1.54 18.05
CA ALA A 29 -3.17 2.80 17.59
C ALA A 29 -4.24 3.32 16.61
N GLU A 30 -5.08 4.24 17.06
CA GLU A 30 -6.03 4.94 16.20
C GLU A 30 -5.21 5.40 15.00
N ARG A 31 -5.46 4.78 13.84
CA ARG A 31 -4.76 5.16 12.63
C ARG A 31 -5.07 6.64 12.44
N PRO A 32 -4.06 7.51 12.39
CA PRO A 32 -4.29 8.93 12.20
C PRO A 32 -5.20 9.13 11.01
N LEU A 33 -6.21 10.00 11.15
CA LEU A 33 -7.10 10.34 10.05
C LEU A 33 -6.25 10.77 8.85
N PRO A 34 -6.63 10.38 7.61
CA PRO A 34 -5.87 10.76 6.44
C PRO A 34 -5.79 12.28 6.31
N ASP A 35 -4.62 12.79 5.94
CA ASP A 35 -4.41 14.20 5.63
C ASP A 35 -5.39 14.63 4.52
N PRO A 36 -6.24 15.66 4.74
CA PRO A 36 -7.14 16.19 3.72
C PRO A 36 -6.41 16.56 2.41
N ALA A 37 -5.19 17.10 2.50
CA ALA A 37 -4.41 17.44 1.31
C ALA A 37 -4.01 16.21 0.51
N LEU A 38 -3.76 15.08 1.18
CA LEU A 38 -3.47 13.81 0.51
C LEU A 38 -4.73 13.22 -0.14
N ILE A 39 -5.89 13.32 0.52
CA ILE A 39 -7.17 12.92 -0.09
C ILE A 39 -7.40 13.69 -1.39
N ASP A 40 -7.19 15.01 -1.38
CA ASP A 40 -7.34 15.86 -2.56
C ASP A 40 -6.33 15.52 -3.65
N ALA A 41 -5.08 15.22 -3.29
CA ALA A 41 -4.05 14.78 -4.22
C ALA A 41 -4.42 13.46 -4.91
N ILE A 42 -4.93 12.47 -4.18
CA ILE A 42 -5.39 11.20 -4.75
C ILE A 42 -6.59 11.42 -5.68
N ASN A 43 -7.56 12.24 -5.27
CA ASN A 43 -8.71 12.55 -6.13
C ASN A 43 -8.30 13.23 -7.43
N GLN A 44 -7.36 14.18 -7.36
CA GLN A 44 -6.81 14.85 -8.54
C GLN A 44 -6.02 13.88 -9.44
N ALA A 45 -5.22 12.97 -8.88
CA ALA A 45 -4.52 11.93 -9.65
C ALA A 45 -5.51 11.04 -10.42
N PHE A 46 -6.57 10.55 -9.76
CA PHE A 46 -7.61 9.76 -10.44
C PHE A 46 -8.39 10.56 -11.48
N ALA A 47 -8.58 11.87 -11.29
CA ALA A 47 -9.16 12.73 -12.31
C ALA A 47 -8.24 12.85 -13.54
N LEU A 48 -6.93 13.00 -13.35
CA LEU A 48 -5.95 12.97 -14.43
C LEU A 48 -5.98 11.63 -15.16
N PHE A 49 -5.97 10.52 -14.43
CA PHE A 49 -6.01 9.19 -15.03
C PHE A 49 -7.29 8.93 -15.83
N ARG A 50 -8.45 9.40 -15.35
CA ARG A 50 -9.72 9.28 -16.08
C ARG A 50 -9.70 9.97 -17.44
N VAL A 51 -9.04 11.12 -17.54
CA VAL A 51 -8.96 11.89 -18.78
C VAL A 51 -7.94 11.27 -19.73
N ASN A 52 -6.75 10.92 -19.24
CA ASN A 52 -5.65 10.45 -20.09
C ASN A 52 -5.82 8.99 -20.54
N TYR A 53 -6.44 8.14 -19.72
CA TYR A 53 -6.58 6.71 -19.98
C TYR A 53 -8.04 6.29 -20.23
N HIS A 54 -8.88 7.16 -20.79
CA HIS A 54 -10.34 7.01 -20.87
C HIS A 54 -10.85 5.57 -21.02
N ASN A 55 -10.49 4.87 -22.10
CA ASN A 55 -10.96 3.50 -22.34
C ASN A 55 -10.50 2.52 -21.26
N GLN A 56 -9.23 2.59 -20.85
CA GLN A 56 -8.67 1.72 -19.81
C GLN A 56 -9.30 2.03 -18.45
N PHE A 57 -9.50 3.30 -18.14
CA PHE A 57 -10.08 3.76 -16.88
C PHE A 57 -11.52 3.27 -16.72
N TYR A 58 -12.37 3.43 -17.73
CA TYR A 58 -13.75 2.94 -17.68
C TYR A 58 -13.84 1.40 -17.75
N SER A 59 -12.87 0.74 -18.40
CA SER A 59 -12.78 -0.73 -18.37
C SER A 59 -12.38 -1.26 -16.99
N ALA A 60 -11.46 -0.57 -16.31
CA ALA A 60 -10.97 -0.96 -14.99
C ALA A 60 -11.93 -0.58 -13.85
N PHE A 61 -12.63 0.56 -13.98
CA PHE A 61 -13.50 1.13 -12.96
C PHE A 61 -14.93 1.30 -13.49
N ALA A 62 -15.54 0.19 -13.89
CA ALA A 62 -16.91 0.17 -14.40
C ALA A 62 -17.97 0.55 -13.34
N ASP A 63 -17.65 0.38 -12.05
CA ASP A 63 -18.49 0.77 -10.91
C ASP A 63 -17.78 1.80 -10.02
N THR A 64 -18.54 2.79 -9.58
CA THR A 64 -18.16 3.78 -8.56
C THR A 64 -17.68 3.15 -7.26
N THR A 65 -18.24 2.01 -6.84
CA THR A 65 -17.80 1.31 -5.61
C THR A 65 -16.34 0.86 -5.73
N LEU A 66 -15.96 0.30 -6.89
CA LEU A 66 -14.60 -0.16 -7.14
C LEU A 66 -13.62 1.01 -7.24
N LEU A 67 -14.03 2.11 -7.87
CA LEU A 67 -13.24 3.35 -7.92
C LEU A 67 -12.96 3.90 -6.51
N ASP A 68 -13.98 3.95 -5.65
CA ASP A 68 -13.83 4.46 -4.29
C ASP A 68 -12.95 3.54 -3.43
N GLN A 69 -13.04 2.22 -3.63
CA GLN A 69 -12.14 1.25 -2.99
C GLN A 69 -10.69 1.44 -3.44
N ALA A 70 -10.45 1.63 -4.74
CA ALA A 70 -9.12 1.88 -5.28
C ALA A 70 -8.51 3.17 -4.70
N LYS A 71 -9.28 4.27 -4.65
CA LYS A 71 -8.83 5.53 -4.03
C LYS A 71 -8.50 5.36 -2.54
N ARG A 72 -9.30 4.61 -1.78
CA ARG A 72 -9.03 4.31 -0.36
C ARG A 72 -7.75 3.50 -0.19
N LEU A 73 -7.52 2.50 -1.05
CA LEU A 73 -6.30 1.69 -1.03
C LEU A 73 -5.06 2.56 -1.33
N TRP A 74 -5.14 3.43 -2.33
CA TRP A 74 -4.06 4.36 -2.65
C TRP A 74 -3.79 5.34 -1.51
N LEU A 75 -4.84 5.89 -0.91
CA LEU A 75 -4.71 6.79 0.25
C LEU A 75 -3.99 6.12 1.43
N ASP A 76 -4.34 4.87 1.75
CA ASP A 76 -3.71 4.15 2.86
C ASP A 76 -2.25 3.77 2.57
N SER A 77 -1.96 3.43 1.32
CA SER A 77 -0.64 3.00 0.87
C SER A 77 0.34 4.16 0.73
N LEU A 78 -0.14 5.32 0.28
CA LEU A 78 0.67 6.51 0.01
C LEU A 78 0.71 7.50 1.18
N ARG A 79 0.19 7.12 2.36
CA ARG A 79 0.12 7.97 3.56
C ARG A 79 1.47 8.57 3.99
N HIS A 80 2.58 7.93 3.62
CA HIS A 80 3.95 8.36 3.96
C HIS A 80 4.63 9.22 2.88
N VAL A 81 4.05 9.28 1.67
CA VAL A 81 4.65 9.93 0.49
C VAL A 81 4.34 11.43 0.43
N GLY A 82 3.27 11.86 1.09
CA GLY A 82 2.81 13.25 1.09
C GLY A 82 2.12 13.68 -0.22
N PRO A 83 1.30 14.74 -0.19
CA PRO A 83 0.44 15.10 -1.32
C PRO A 83 1.19 15.60 -2.57
N GLY A 84 2.26 16.38 -2.38
CA GLY A 84 3.04 16.96 -3.48
C GLY A 84 3.69 15.89 -4.38
N PRO A 85 4.47 14.95 -3.81
CA PRO A 85 5.07 13.87 -4.60
C PRO A 85 4.06 12.96 -5.29
N VAL A 86 2.90 12.68 -4.68
CA VAL A 86 1.82 11.91 -5.32
C VAL A 86 1.33 12.59 -6.60
N LEU A 87 1.08 13.90 -6.55
CA LEU A 87 0.64 14.65 -7.73
C LEU A 87 1.73 14.75 -8.80
N ALA A 88 2.98 14.97 -8.38
CA ALA A 88 4.11 15.04 -9.31
C ALA A 88 4.30 13.69 -10.03
N ALA A 89 4.23 12.57 -9.30
CA ALA A 89 4.32 11.24 -9.88
C ALA A 89 3.15 10.96 -10.83
N ALA A 90 1.91 11.29 -10.45
CA ALA A 90 0.76 11.10 -11.33
C ALA A 90 0.90 11.87 -12.66
N ARG A 91 1.47 13.09 -12.63
CA ARG A 91 1.77 13.88 -13.84
C ARG A 91 2.88 13.25 -14.69
N ALA A 92 3.95 12.77 -14.06
CA ALA A 92 5.01 12.09 -14.79
C ALA A 92 4.51 10.80 -15.47
N LEU A 93 3.67 10.03 -14.78
CA LEU A 93 3.11 8.78 -15.31
C LEU A 93 2.24 9.01 -16.54
N ILE A 94 1.37 10.03 -16.55
CA ILE A 94 0.53 10.32 -17.74
C ILE A 94 1.35 10.74 -18.97
N GLU A 95 2.59 11.21 -18.78
CA GLU A 95 3.49 11.60 -19.87
C GLU A 95 4.34 10.43 -20.37
N GLN A 96 4.60 9.44 -19.52
CA GLN A 96 5.61 8.39 -19.77
C GLN A 96 5.02 7.00 -19.97
N GLU A 97 3.86 6.72 -19.37
CA GLU A 97 3.25 5.40 -19.35
C GLU A 97 2.03 5.33 -20.27
N GLU A 98 2.02 4.34 -21.16
CA GLU A 98 0.90 4.07 -22.09
C GLU A 98 -0.31 3.44 -21.39
N TYR A 99 -0.07 2.75 -20.26
CA TYR A 99 -1.08 2.03 -19.51
C TYR A 99 -1.51 2.80 -18.26
N LEU A 100 -2.77 2.59 -17.86
CA LEU A 100 -3.31 3.12 -16.62
C LEU A 100 -2.47 2.66 -15.41
N PRO A 101 -1.89 3.57 -14.62
CA PRO A 101 -1.04 3.19 -13.49
C PRO A 101 -1.79 2.44 -12.39
N THR A 102 -1.10 1.50 -11.75
CA THR A 102 -1.53 0.81 -10.52
C THR A 102 -0.62 1.19 -9.36
N LEU A 103 -1.00 0.80 -8.13
CA LEU A 103 -0.17 0.99 -6.94
C LEU A 103 1.10 0.15 -6.99
#